data_AF-A0A670JZ01-F1
#
_entry.id   AF-A0A670JZ01-F1
#
_cell.length_a   1.000
_cell.length_b   1.000
_cell.length_c   1.000
_cell.angle_alpha   90.00
_cell.angle_beta   90.00
_cell.angle_gamma   90.00
#
_symmetry.space_group_name_H-M   'P 1'
#
loop_
_entity.id
_entity.type
_entity.pdbx_description
1 polymer ?
#
loop_
_entity_poly.entity_id
_entity_poly.type
_entity_poly.pdbx_seq_one_letter_code
_entity_poly.pdbx_strand_id
1 'polypeptide(L)'
;ATATGYLVICDGAVLASSGDLGERLSGRPGLISELVNTACAFRLPRCPEGALSVVFGEHSFLVTISGQKLFVVKRQNSVREPVIV
;
A
#
# COMPACT_ATOMS: atom_id res chain seq x y z
N ALA A 1 -4.16 9.43 12.28
CA ALA A 1 -3.96 9.16 10.85
C ALA A 1 -5.19 8.50 10.24
N THR A 2 -6.10 9.32 9.71
CA THR A 2 -7.24 8.90 8.87
C THR A 2 -6.73 8.42 7.50
N ALA A 3 -7.31 7.35 6.96
CA ALA A 3 -7.03 6.94 5.58
C ALA A 3 -7.71 7.91 4.62
N THR A 4 -7.00 8.36 3.59
CA THR A 4 -7.49 9.32 2.58
C THR A 4 -7.86 8.66 1.26
N GLY A 5 -7.60 7.36 1.14
CA GLY A 5 -8.05 6.54 0.01
C GLY A 5 -7.64 5.08 0.21
N TYR A 6 -8.28 4.19 -0.56
CA TYR A 6 -7.90 2.78 -0.64
C TYR A 6 -8.02 2.25 -2.08
N LEU A 7 -7.30 1.18 -2.37
CA LEU A 7 -7.34 0.46 -3.63
C LEU A 7 -7.15 -1.04 -3.35
N VAL A 8 -8.00 -1.88 -3.95
CA VAL A 8 -7.92 -3.34 -3.87
C VAL A 8 -7.70 -3.88 -5.27
N ILE A 9 -6.64 -4.67 -5.46
CA ILE A 9 -6.27 -5.27 -6.74
C ILE A 9 -6.28 -6.79 -6.61
N CYS A 10 -6.78 -7.48 -7.61
CA CYS A 10 -6.71 -8.93 -7.76
C CYS A 10 -6.37 -9.25 -9.21
N ASP A 11 -5.34 -10.06 -9.42
CA ASP A 11 -4.90 -10.47 -10.75
C ASP A 11 -4.68 -9.30 -11.74
N GLY A 12 -4.07 -8.21 -11.25
CA GLY A 12 -3.80 -7.02 -12.05
C GLY A 12 -5.02 -6.12 -12.33
N ALA A 13 -6.22 -6.52 -11.91
CA ALA A 13 -7.44 -5.73 -12.05
C ALA A 13 -7.87 -5.06 -10.74
N VAL A 14 -8.44 -3.86 -10.85
CA VAL A 14 -9.00 -3.13 -9.70
C VAL A 14 -10.34 -3.72 -9.31
N LEU A 15 -10.46 -4.24 -8.09
CA LEU A 15 -11.72 -4.73 -7.54
C LEU A 15 -12.52 -3.63 -6.84
N ALA A 16 -11.84 -2.72 -6.15
CA ALA A 16 -12.46 -1.62 -5.44
C ALA A 16 -11.46 -0.48 -5.27
N SER A 17 -11.93 0.77 -5.35
CA SER A 17 -11.10 1.94 -5.10
C SER A 17 -11.92 3.10 -4.57
N SER A 18 -11.32 3.94 -3.72
CA SER A 18 -11.96 5.14 -3.20
C SER A 18 -10.95 6.20 -2.78
N GLY A 19 -11.45 7.44 -2.67
CA GLY A 19 -10.65 8.62 -2.34
C GLY A 19 -9.59 8.93 -3.41
N ASP A 20 -8.48 9.52 -2.97
CA ASP A 20 -7.37 9.94 -3.85
C ASP A 20 -6.74 8.79 -4.66
N LEU A 21 -6.88 7.55 -4.16
CA LEU A 21 -6.40 6.35 -4.83
C LEU A 21 -7.28 5.92 -6.02
N GLY A 22 -8.58 6.21 -5.99
CA GLY A 22 -9.53 5.91 -7.07
C GLY A 22 -9.20 6.62 -8.37
N GLU A 23 -9.06 7.93 -8.32
CA GLU A 23 -8.91 8.76 -9.52
C GLU A 23 -7.54 8.57 -10.20
N ARG A 24 -6.49 8.32 -9.39
CA ARG A 24 -5.09 8.46 -9.85
C ARG A 24 -4.37 7.15 -10.13
N LEU A 25 -4.80 6.06 -9.49
CA LEU A 25 -4.18 4.74 -9.58
C LEU A 25 -5.09 3.67 -10.21
N SER A 26 -6.39 3.94 -10.39
CA SER A 26 -7.32 3.03 -11.10
C SER A 26 -6.84 2.69 -12.52
N GLY A 27 -6.24 3.65 -13.24
CA GLY A 27 -5.70 3.42 -14.58
C GLY A 27 -4.34 2.71 -14.65
N ARG A 28 -3.67 2.47 -13.51
CA ARG A 28 -2.32 1.86 -13.45
C ARG A 28 -2.16 0.86 -12.29
N PRO A 29 -3.05 -0.14 -12.14
CA PRO A 29 -2.94 -1.15 -11.09
C PRO A 29 -1.67 -1.99 -11.21
N GLY A 30 -1.15 -2.17 -12.44
CA GLY A 30 0.07 -2.94 -12.71
C GLY A 30 1.32 -2.42 -12.00
N LEU A 31 1.44 -1.11 -11.77
CA LEU A 31 2.60 -0.53 -11.08
C LEU A 31 2.70 -1.00 -9.62
N ILE A 32 1.56 -1.12 -8.93
CA ILE A 32 1.53 -1.60 -7.55
C ILE A 32 1.87 -3.09 -7.52
N SER A 33 1.31 -3.88 -8.44
CA SER A 33 1.61 -5.30 -8.55
C SER A 33 3.09 -5.56 -8.83
N GLU A 34 3.70 -4.79 -9.73
CA GLU A 34 5.12 -4.88 -10.05
C GLU A 34 6.00 -4.50 -8.87
N LEU A 35 5.65 -3.43 -8.15
CA LEU A 35 6.35 -3.01 -6.94
C LEU A 35 6.31 -4.10 -5.86
N VAL A 36 5.14 -4.70 -5.63
CA VAL A 36 4.97 -5.77 -4.65
C VAL A 36 5.73 -7.03 -5.08
N ASN A 37 5.64 -7.43 -6.35
CA ASN A 37 6.41 -8.57 -6.87
C ASN A 37 7.91 -8.37 -6.70
N THR A 38 8.40 -7.17 -7.00
CA THR A 38 9.81 -6.81 -6.81
C THR A 38 10.20 -6.90 -5.34
N ALA A 39 9.41 -6.32 -4.44
CA ALA A 39 9.65 -6.39 -3.00
C ALA A 39 9.60 -7.83 -2.45
N CYS A 40 8.69 -8.67 -2.94
CA CYS A 40 8.61 -10.08 -2.58
C CYS A 40 9.81 -10.89 -3.09
N ALA A 41 10.43 -10.49 -4.20
CA ALA A 41 11.68 -11.08 -4.68
C ALA A 41 12.86 -10.77 -3.75
N PHE A 42 12.83 -9.63 -3.03
CA PHE A 42 13.76 -9.33 -1.95
C PHE A 42 13.42 -10.15 -0.69
N ARG A 43 13.78 -11.43 -0.71
CA ARG A 43 13.64 -12.31 0.46
C ARG A 43 14.68 -11.99 1.52
N LEU A 44 14.38 -11.00 2.35
CA LEU A 44 15.15 -10.73 3.56
C LEU A 44 14.77 -11.75 4.65
N PRO A 45 15.73 -12.47 5.26
CA PRO A 45 15.43 -13.36 6.36
C PRO A 45 14.82 -12.57 7.52
N ARG A 46 13.66 -13.03 8.03
CA ARG A 46 12.83 -12.40 9.09
C ARG A 46 11.99 -11.19 8.67
N CYS A 47 11.84 -10.90 7.38
CA CYS A 47 10.86 -9.91 6.95
C CYS A 47 9.44 -10.48 7.12
N PRO A 48 8.51 -9.78 7.81
CA PRO A 48 7.12 -10.22 7.88
C PRO A 48 6.54 -10.27 6.46
N GLU A 49 6.05 -11.45 6.07
CA GLU A 49 5.51 -11.65 4.73
C GLU A 49 4.28 -10.76 4.51
N GLY A 50 4.32 -9.97 3.44
CA GLY A 50 3.11 -9.33 2.91
C GLY A 50 2.74 -7.96 3.48
N ALA A 51 3.69 -7.18 4.02
CA ALA A 51 3.46 -5.75 4.28
C ALA A 51 4.60 -4.89 3.72
N LEU A 52 4.25 -3.90 2.91
CA LEU A 52 5.16 -2.92 2.32
C LEU A 52 4.64 -1.51 2.59
N SER A 53 5.53 -0.58 2.92
CA SER A 53 5.19 0.82 3.05
C SER A 53 6.08 1.71 2.20
N VAL A 54 5.48 2.63 1.47
CA VAL A 54 6.16 3.70 0.74
C VAL A 54 5.83 5.02 1.42
N VAL A 55 6.82 5.63 2.06
CA VAL A 55 6.66 6.83 2.88
C VAL A 55 7.12 8.05 2.08
N PHE A 56 6.20 8.99 1.84
CA PHE A 56 6.49 10.34 1.37
C PHE A 56 6.50 11.29 2.57
N GLY A 57 6.87 12.56 2.39
CA GLY A 57 6.87 13.54 3.50
C GLY A 57 5.49 13.68 4.16
N GLU A 58 4.47 13.98 3.36
CA GLU A 58 3.11 14.30 3.84
C GLU A 58 2.18 13.08 3.97
N HIS A 59 2.50 11.98 3.31
CA HIS A 59 1.62 10.81 3.25
C HIS A 59 2.40 9.52 3.04
N SER A 60 1.77 8.40 3.33
CA SER A 60 2.34 7.08 3.12
C SER A 60 1.33 6.17 2.43
N PHE A 61 1.85 5.27 1.60
CA PHE A 61 1.10 4.13 1.09
C PHE A 61 1.48 2.90 1.89
N LEU A 62 0.46 2.16 2.31
CA LEU A 62 0.59 0.87 2.98
C LEU A 62 -0.02 -0.17 2.07
N VAL A 63 0.76 -1.22 1.77
CA VAL A 63 0.37 -2.30 0.88
C VAL A 63 0.47 -3.61 1.63
N THR A 64 -0.60 -4.41 1.61
CA THR A 64 -0.61 -5.74 2.19
C THR A 64 -1.16 -6.77 1.20
N ILE A 65 -0.64 -7.99 1.28
CA ILE A 65 -1.11 -9.13 0.50
C ILE A 65 -1.94 -10.04 1.41
N SER A 66 -3.17 -10.35 1.00
CA SER A 66 -3.99 -11.36 1.68
C SER A 66 -4.88 -12.08 0.68
N GLY A 67 -4.86 -13.42 0.69
CA GLY A 67 -5.69 -14.24 -0.20
C GLY A 67 -5.53 -13.88 -1.68
N GLN A 68 -4.28 -13.65 -2.14
CA GLN A 68 -3.92 -13.22 -3.51
C GLN A 68 -4.41 -11.82 -3.91
N LYS A 69 -5.00 -11.06 -2.97
CA LYS A 69 -5.42 -9.69 -3.17
C LYS A 69 -4.40 -8.73 -2.58
N LEU A 70 -4.13 -7.67 -3.32
CA LEU A 70 -3.36 -6.53 -2.84
C LEU A 70 -4.31 -5.50 -2.25
N PHE A 71 -4.03 -5.09 -1.02
CA PHE A 71 -4.74 -4.05 -0.30
C PHE A 71 -3.83 -2.85 -0.15
N VAL A 72 -4.21 -1.73 -0.73
CA VAL A 72 -3.45 -0.48 -0.69
C VAL A 72 -4.26 0.56 0.06
N VAL A 73 -3.61 1.26 0.98
CA VAL A 73 -4.21 2.39 1.70
C VAL A 73 -3.28 3.58 1.63
N LYS A 74 -3.83 4.75 1.28
CA LYS A 74 -3.14 6.04 1.43
C LYS A 74 -3.51 6.62 2.78
N ARG A 75 -2.51 7.01 3.57
CA ARG A 75 -2.70 7.68 4.85
C ARG A 75 -1.93 8.98 4.85
N GLN A 76 -2.49 10.01 5.45
CA GLN A 76 -1.73 11.22 5.75
C GLN A 76 -0.76 10.92 6.90
N ASN A 77 0.49 11.34 6.74
CA ASN A 77 1.46 11.22 7.80
C ASN A 77 1.03 12.15 8.93
N SER A 78 0.80 11.58 10.09
CA SER A 78 0.73 12.36 11.31
C SER A 78 2.16 12.39 11.86
N VAL A 79 2.68 13.58 12.18
CA VAL A 79 3.86 13.68 13.04
C VAL A 79 3.44 13.04 14.36
N ARG A 80 3.78 11.77 14.53
CA ARG A 80 3.63 11.10 15.82
C ARG A 80 4.82 11.56 16.64
N GLU A 81 4.56 12.40 17.62
CA GLU A 81 5.49 12.55 18.73
C GLU A 81 5.79 11.14 19.27
N PRO A 82 7.06 10.80 19.54
CA PRO A 82 7.38 9.50 20.08
C PRO A 82 6.57 9.30 21.36
N VAL A 83 5.82 8.20 21.44
CA VAL A 83 5.17 7.81 22.68
C VAL A 83 6.30 7.38 23.60
N ILE A 84 6.70 8.29 24.50
CA ILE A 84 7.59 7.96 25.60
C ILE A 84 6.77 7.07 26.54
N VAL A 85 7.13 5.80 26.64
CA VAL A 85 6.55 4.83 27.59
C VAL A 85 7.44 4.77 28.82
#